data_AF-A0A969HHP3-F1
#
_entry.id   AF-A0A969HHP3-F1
#
_cell.length_a   1.000
_cell.length_b   1.000
_cell.length_c   1.000
_cell.angle_alpha   90.00
_cell.angle_beta   90.00
_cell.angle_gamma   90.00
#
_symmetry.space_group_name_H-M   'P 1'
#
loop_
_entity.id
_entity.type
_entity.pdbx_description
1 polymer ?
#
loop_
_entity_poly.entity_id
_entity_poly.type
_entity_poly.pdbx_seq_one_letter_code
_entity_poly.pdbx_strand_id
1 'polypeptide(L)'
;PMGADTQSFMSDRFGADFSRVRIHTGSQSVQMNQELGAKAFTVGNDVHFNQGEYNPGSTEGKELLAHEITHVIQQQSARLSTRIQRVNDKPKKFILLKFPLVSKLRLN
;
A
#
# COMPACT_ATOMS: atom_id res chain seq x y z
N PRO A 1 4.53 -1.42 13.11
CA PRO A 1 4.94 -0.13 12.52
C PRO A 1 5.99 -0.37 11.44
N MET A 2 6.09 0.50 10.42
CA MET A 2 7.17 0.43 9.44
C MET A 2 8.53 0.74 10.10
N GLY A 3 9.60 0.05 9.72
CA GLY A 3 10.95 0.34 10.22
C GLY A 3 11.43 1.73 9.77
N ALA A 4 12.19 2.42 10.61
CA ALA A 4 12.57 3.83 10.39
C ALA A 4 13.31 4.07 9.06
N ASP A 5 14.31 3.24 8.72
CA ASP A 5 15.07 3.38 7.48
C ASP A 5 14.19 3.18 6.24
N THR A 6 13.28 2.20 6.31
CA THR A 6 12.32 1.93 5.24
C THR A 6 11.32 3.08 5.11
N GLN A 7 10.86 3.62 6.24
CA GLN A 7 9.96 4.76 6.26
C GLN A 7 10.61 5.99 5.64
N SER A 8 11.85 6.34 6.03
CA SER A 8 12.58 7.47 5.45
C SER A 8 12.75 7.28 3.95
N PHE A 9 13.26 6.12 3.53
CA PHE A 9 13.46 5.80 2.12
C PHE A 9 12.20 5.95 1.27
N MET A 10 11.05 5.49 1.78
CA MET A 10 9.78 5.65 1.07
C MET A 10 9.28 7.10 1.13
N SER A 11 9.36 7.75 2.28
CA SER A 11 8.91 9.13 2.47
C SER A 11 9.66 10.09 1.54
N ASP A 12 10.98 9.91 1.39
CA ASP A 12 11.82 10.73 0.51
C ASP A 12 11.44 10.57 -0.98
N ARG A 13 11.06 9.35 -1.39
CA ARG A 13 10.70 9.06 -2.80
C ARG A 13 9.29 9.51 -3.17
N PHE A 14 8.36 9.45 -2.22
CA PHE A 14 6.96 9.80 -2.46
C PHE A 14 6.61 11.23 -1.99
N GLY A 15 7.47 11.89 -1.22
CA GLY A 15 7.22 13.22 -0.67
C GLY A 15 6.05 13.27 0.32
N ALA A 16 5.82 12.19 1.08
CA ALA A 16 4.69 12.03 1.98
C ALA A 16 5.10 11.37 3.31
N ASP A 17 4.33 11.61 4.37
CA ASP A 17 4.58 11.01 5.69
C ASP A 17 3.92 9.63 5.82
N PHE A 18 4.74 8.61 6.07
CA PHE A 18 4.29 7.23 6.34
C PHE A 18 4.45 6.79 7.79
N SER A 19 4.65 7.72 8.73
CA SER A 19 4.75 7.44 10.18
C SER A 19 3.55 6.69 10.74
N ARG A 20 2.37 6.89 10.13
CA ARG A 20 1.12 6.25 10.51
C ARG A 20 0.90 4.90 9.85
N VAL A 21 1.79 4.47 8.94
CA VAL A 21 1.68 3.19 8.24
C VAL A 21 2.10 2.04 9.14
N ARG A 22 1.23 1.04 9.23
CA ARG A 22 1.43 -0.17 10.02
C ARG A 22 1.59 -1.36 9.10
N ILE A 23 2.72 -2.05 9.24
CA ILE A 23 3.01 -3.29 8.53
C ILE A 23 2.53 -4.46 9.39
N HIS A 24 1.79 -5.38 8.77
CA HIS A 24 1.28 -6.59 9.39
C HIS A 24 1.73 -7.83 8.62
N THR A 25 2.59 -8.64 9.24
CA THR A 25 3.14 -9.89 8.68
C THR A 25 2.73 -11.14 9.48
N GLY A 26 1.84 -10.98 10.46
CA GLY A 26 1.36 -12.07 11.31
C GLY A 26 0.45 -13.06 10.58
N SER A 27 0.16 -14.19 11.23
CA SER A 27 -0.65 -15.29 10.67
C SER A 27 -1.99 -14.85 10.09
N GLN A 28 -2.68 -13.91 10.75
CA GLN A 28 -3.93 -13.35 10.25
C GLN A 28 -3.77 -12.62 8.91
N SER A 29 -2.71 -11.82 8.74
CA SER A 29 -2.41 -11.17 7.46
C SER A 29 -2.10 -12.17 6.37
N VAL A 30 -1.36 -13.23 6.71
CA VAL A 30 -1.04 -14.32 5.78
C VAL A 30 -2.32 -14.99 5.30
N GLN A 31 -3.21 -15.36 6.23
CA GLN A 31 -4.48 -15.99 5.89
C GLN A 31 -5.35 -15.09 4.99
N MET A 32 -5.52 -13.81 5.34
CA MET A 32 -6.29 -12.88 4.50
C MET A 32 -5.69 -12.73 3.10
N ASN A 33 -4.36 -12.67 2.99
CA ASN A 33 -3.68 -12.62 1.71
C ASN A 33 -3.89 -13.89 0.88
N GLN A 34 -3.89 -15.07 1.52
CA GLN A 34 -4.18 -16.35 0.86
C GLN A 34 -5.62 -16.41 0.34
N GLU A 35 -6.60 -15.99 1.16
CA GLU A 35 -8.02 -15.92 0.77
C GLU A 35 -8.26 -14.95 -0.39
N LEU A 36 -7.52 -13.84 -0.44
CA LEU A 36 -7.57 -12.86 -1.52
C LEU A 36 -6.71 -13.23 -2.74
N GLY A 37 -5.85 -14.26 -2.66
CA GLY A 37 -4.88 -14.58 -3.69
C GLY A 37 -3.85 -13.46 -3.94
N ALA A 38 -3.48 -12.72 -2.90
CA ALA A 38 -2.62 -11.54 -2.96
C ALA A 38 -1.26 -11.78 -2.29
N LYS A 39 -0.26 -11.00 -2.70
CA LYS A 39 1.06 -10.93 -2.05
C LYS A 39 1.08 -9.93 -0.90
N ALA A 40 0.36 -8.83 -1.08
CA ALA A 40 0.07 -7.86 -0.05
C ALA A 40 -1.24 -7.14 -0.40
N PHE A 41 -1.81 -6.44 0.57
CA PHE A 41 -2.89 -5.49 0.34
C PHE A 41 -2.90 -4.36 1.37
N THR A 42 -3.58 -3.26 1.04
CA THR A 42 -3.63 -2.05 1.86
C THR A 42 -5.06 -1.64 2.23
N VAL A 43 -5.28 -1.36 3.51
CA VAL A 43 -6.55 -0.80 4.03
C VAL A 43 -6.24 0.39 4.95
N GLY A 44 -6.57 1.60 4.49
CA GLY A 44 -6.25 2.84 5.19
C GLY A 44 -4.73 3.03 5.30
N ASN A 45 -4.21 2.94 6.52
CA ASN A 45 -2.77 3.00 6.79
C ASN A 45 -2.19 1.63 7.17
N ASP A 46 -2.98 0.56 7.05
CA ASP A 46 -2.58 -0.79 7.39
C ASP A 46 -2.21 -1.54 6.11
N VAL A 47 -0.99 -2.06 6.07
CA VAL A 47 -0.46 -2.85 4.95
C VAL A 47 -0.22 -4.27 5.44
N HIS A 48 -0.89 -5.23 4.81
CA HIS A 48 -0.84 -6.64 5.19
C HIS A 48 -0.06 -7.41 4.14
N PHE A 49 1.01 -8.09 4.56
CA PHE A 49 1.83 -8.91 3.68
C PHE A 49 1.53 -10.39 3.87
N ASN A 50 1.67 -11.15 2.77
CA ASN A 50 1.70 -12.59 2.80
C ASN A 50 3.06 -13.08 3.36
N GLN A 51 3.14 -14.38 3.65
CA GLN A 51 4.33 -14.98 4.25
C GLN A 51 5.55 -14.79 3.36
N GLY A 52 6.61 -14.18 3.90
CA GLY A 52 7.87 -13.94 3.19
C GLY A 52 7.87 -12.78 2.20
N GLU A 53 6.74 -12.11 1.98
CA GLU A 53 6.64 -11.02 0.99
C GLU A 53 7.12 -9.66 1.54
N TYR A 54 7.09 -9.45 2.87
CA TYR A 54 7.68 -8.26 3.48
C TYR A 54 9.20 -8.40 3.60
N ASN A 55 9.92 -7.94 2.58
CA ASN A 55 11.38 -7.90 2.57
C ASN A 55 11.90 -6.53 2.10
N PRO A 56 11.99 -5.52 2.99
CA PRO A 56 12.50 -4.21 2.62
C PRO A 56 14.00 -4.22 2.28
N GLY A 57 14.70 -5.34 2.46
CA GLY A 57 16.11 -5.50 2.07
C GLY A 57 16.30 -5.86 0.60
N SER A 58 15.34 -6.54 -0.03
CA SER A 58 15.41 -6.92 -1.45
C SER A 58 14.79 -5.87 -2.37
N THR A 59 15.19 -5.90 -3.64
CA THR A 59 14.62 -5.01 -4.67
C THR A 59 13.13 -5.29 -4.83
N GLU A 60 12.76 -6.57 -4.93
CA GLU A 60 11.38 -7.02 -5.16
C GLU A 60 10.47 -6.65 -3.98
N GLY A 61 10.95 -6.78 -2.74
CA GLY A 61 10.16 -6.42 -1.56
C GLY A 61 10.03 -4.91 -1.38
N LYS A 62 11.04 -4.12 -1.77
CA LYS A 62 10.91 -2.65 -1.87
C LYS A 62 9.89 -2.23 -2.92
N GLU A 63 9.88 -2.87 -4.09
CA GLU A 63 8.90 -2.61 -5.15
C GLU A 63 7.48 -2.95 -4.70
N LEU A 64 7.29 -4.11 -4.06
CA LEU A 64 6.00 -4.50 -3.49
C LEU A 64 5.54 -3.51 -2.42
N LEU A 65 6.43 -3.09 -1.53
CA LEU A 65 6.09 -2.08 -0.52
C LEU A 65 5.73 -0.73 -1.14
N ALA A 66 6.47 -0.28 -2.16
CA ALA A 66 6.18 0.96 -2.87
C ALA A 66 4.82 0.91 -3.59
N HIS A 67 4.44 -0.25 -4.13
CA HIS A 67 3.13 -0.49 -4.71
C HIS A 67 2.02 -0.28 -3.66
N GLU A 68 2.14 -0.93 -2.50
CA GLU A 68 1.17 -0.81 -1.41
C GLU A 68 1.09 0.61 -0.84
N ILE A 69 2.23 1.28 -0.68
CA ILE A 69 2.28 2.68 -0.21
C ILE A 69 1.56 3.63 -1.17
N THR A 70 1.62 3.36 -2.48
CA THR A 70 0.83 4.12 -3.44
C THR A 70 -0.67 3.99 -3.16
N HIS A 71 -1.14 2.80 -2.76
CA HIS A 71 -2.52 2.60 -2.34
C HIS A 71 -2.88 3.36 -1.07
N VAL A 72 -1.96 3.52 -0.11
CA VAL A 72 -2.17 4.37 1.08
C VAL A 72 -2.47 5.82 0.64
N ILE A 73 -1.63 6.40 -0.22
CA ILE A 73 -1.78 7.78 -0.70
C ILE A 73 -3.11 7.95 -1.46
N GLN A 74 -3.44 6.99 -2.33
CA GLN A 74 -4.67 7.01 -3.12
C GLN A 74 -5.91 6.96 -2.22
N GLN A 75 -5.93 6.08 -1.22
CA GLN A 75 -7.05 5.97 -0.29
C GLN A 75 -7.20 7.22 0.59
N GLN A 76 -6.11 7.84 1.02
CA GLN A 76 -6.16 9.12 1.74
C GLN A 76 -6.77 10.22 0.89
N SER A 77 -6.32 10.34 -0.37
CA SER A 77 -6.88 11.32 -1.33
C SER A 77 -8.36 11.07 -1.61
N ALA A 78 -8.78 9.81 -1.78
CA ALA A 78 -10.18 9.44 -2.00
C ALA A 78 -11.07 9.77 -0.77
N ARG A 79 -10.57 9.56 0.45
CA ARG A 79 -11.28 9.94 1.69
C ARG A 79 -11.47 11.46 1.79
N LEU A 80 -10.48 12.25 1.40
CA LEU A 80 -10.59 13.71 1.35
C LEU A 80 -11.59 14.16 0.28
N SER A 81 -11.58 13.53 -0.90
CA SER A 81 -12.54 13.82 -1.98
C SER A 81 -13.98 13.46 -1.60
N THR A 82 -14.19 12.41 -0.79
CA THR A 82 -15.53 12.02 -0.30
C THR A 82 -16.14 13.07 0.63
N ARG A 83 -15.35 14.02 1.16
CA ARG A 83 -15.85 15.10 2.04
C ARG A 83 -16.43 16.30 1.28
N ILE A 84 -16.29 16.38 -0.05
CA ILE A 84 -16.95 17.40 -0.87
C ILE A 84 -17.93 16.70 -1.83
N GLN A 85 -19.21 16.71 -1.44
CA GLN A 85 -20.43 16.48 -2.23
C GLN A 85 -20.38 15.47 -3.38
N ARG A 86 -21.08 14.33 -3.23
CA ARG A 86 -22.03 13.85 -4.25
C ARG A 86 -23.25 13.22 -3.58
N VAL A 87 -24.37 13.95 -3.67
CA VAL A 87 -25.69 13.36 -3.60
C VAL A 87 -25.78 12.39 -4.79
N ASN A 88 -26.06 11.13 -4.52
CA ASN A 88 -26.42 10.12 -5.52
C ASN A 88 -25.29 9.66 -6.48
N ASP A 89 -24.47 8.70 -6.05
CA ASP A 89 -23.77 7.82 -6.98
C ASP A 89 -23.64 6.41 -6.39
N LYS A 90 -24.09 5.41 -7.15
CA LYS A 90 -24.14 4.00 -6.75
C LYS A 90 -22.73 3.48 -6.40
N PRO A 91 -22.59 2.51 -5.46
CA PRO A 91 -21.28 2.03 -5.04
C PRO A 91 -20.56 1.37 -6.23
N LYS A 92 -19.52 2.05 -6.74
CA LYS A 92 -18.58 1.43 -7.68
C LYS A 92 -17.82 0.37 -6.90
N LYS A 93 -18.10 -0.90 -7.21
CA LYS A 93 -17.29 -2.05 -6.77
C LYS A 93 -15.83 -1.75 -7.12
N PHE A 94 -15.02 -1.41 -6.11
CA PHE A 94 -13.59 -1.22 -6.23
C PHE A 94 -12.95 -2.61 -6.28
N ILE A 95 -13.00 -3.24 -7.45
CA ILE A 95 -12.20 -4.43 -7.74
C ILE A 95 -10.77 -3.94 -7.95
N LEU A 96 -9.86 -4.35 -7.07
CA LEU A 96 -8.41 -4.15 -7.18
C LEU A 96 -7.93 -4.64 -8.55
N LEU A 97 -7.78 -3.72 -9.51
CA LEU A 97 -7.13 -3.99 -10.78
C LEU A 97 -5.64 -3.72 -10.61
N LYS A 98 -4.88 -4.82 -10.53
CA LYS A 98 -3.44 -4.92 -10.82
C LYS A 98 -3.10 -4.08 -12.06
N PHE A 99 -2.38 -2.96 -11.93
CA PHE A 99 -1.64 -2.36 -13.05
C PHE A 99 -0.39 -1.58 -12.56
N PRO A 100 0.67 -1.51 -13.40
CA PRO A 100 2.05 -1.29 -12.97
C PRO A 100 2.36 0.22 -12.87
N LEU A 101 2.65 0.67 -11.66
CA LEU A 101 3.25 2.00 -11.44
C LEU A 101 4.77 1.96 -11.27
N VAL A 102 5.42 0.81 -11.49
CA VAL A 102 6.90 0.70 -11.49
C VAL A 102 7.59 1.47 -12.62
N SER A 103 6.86 2.03 -13.60
CA SER A 103 7.46 2.70 -14.76
C SER A 103 8.07 4.09 -14.52
N LYS A 104 8.16 4.61 -13.28
CA LYS A 104 8.73 5.94 -13.02
C LYS A 104 9.91 6.01 -12.05
N LEU A 105 10.40 4.88 -11.54
CA LEU A 105 11.66 4.83 -10.81
C LEU A 105 12.71 4.07 -11.63
N ARG A 106 13.11 4.66 -12.76
CA ARG A 106 14.44 4.37 -13.30
C ARG A 106 15.45 5.00 -12.35
N LEU A 107 16.08 4.14 -11.55
CA LEU A 107 17.34 4.43 -10.87
C LEU A 107 18.31 4.99 -11.92
N ASN A 108 18.87 6.16 -11.62
CA ASN A 108 20.09 6.66 -12.26
C ASN A 108 21.17 6.70 -11.19
#